data_AF-A0A434AE83-F1
#
_entry.id   AF-A0A434AE83-F1
#
_cell.length_a   1.000
_cell.length_b   1.000
_cell.length_c   1.000
_cell.angle_alpha   90.00
_cell.angle_beta   90.00
_cell.angle_gamma   90.00
#
_symmetry.space_group_name_H-M   'P 1'
#
loop_
_entity.id
_entity.type
_entity.pdbx_description
1 polymer ?
#
loop_
_entity_poly.entity_id
_entity_poly.type
_entity_poly.pdbx_seq_one_letter_code
_entity_poly.pdbx_strand_id
1 'polypeptide(L)' 'MRGKVRRKYDKEFKTMVVNLCLSGRKSKEVALEMDLDRSMVQRWVREYDTYKDNSFKGNGN' A
#
# COMPACT_ATOMS: atom_id res chain seq x y z
N MET A 1 25.19 -9.09 -5.19
CA MET A 1 24.03 -8.22 -4.86
C MET A 1 22.76 -9.04 -5.05
N ARG A 2 22.03 -9.43 -3.99
CA ARG A 2 20.76 -10.15 -4.15
C ARG A 2 19.69 -9.12 -4.50
N GLY A 3 19.22 -9.14 -5.75
CA GLY A 3 18.08 -8.32 -6.16
C GLY A 3 16.89 -8.63 -5.25
N LYS A 4 16.41 -7.62 -4.51
CA LYS A 4 15.21 -7.76 -3.68
C LYS A 4 14.04 -7.99 -4.63
N VAL A 5 13.54 -9.23 -4.71
CA VAL A 5 12.36 -9.55 -5.51
C VAL A 5 11.23 -8.66 -5.00
N ARG A 6 10.76 -7.75 -5.85
CA ARG A 6 9.70 -6.81 -5.49
C ARG A 6 8.40 -7.60 -5.42
N ARG A 7 7.89 -7.84 -4.21
CA ARG A 7 6.55 -8.42 -4.01
C ARG A 7 5.54 -7.57 -4.78
N LYS A 8 4.80 -8.21 -5.69
CA LYS A 8 3.70 -7.57 -6.41
C LYS A 8 2.45 -7.75 -5.56
N TYR A 9 1.75 -6.63 -5.34
CA TYR A 9 0.45 -6.62 -4.70
C TYR A 9 -0.55 -6.12 -5.73
N ASP A 10 -1.69 -6.79 -5.83
CA ASP A 10 -2.78 -6.36 -6.70
C ASP A 10 -3.43 -5.07 -6.17
N LYS A 11 -4.33 -4.50 -6.98
CA LYS A 11 -5.02 -3.26 -6.65
C LYS A 11 -5.93 -3.44 -5.43
N GLU A 12 -6.66 -4.56 -5.36
CA GLU A 12 -7.66 -4.81 -4.33
C GLU A 12 -7.02 -4.88 -2.95
N PHE A 13 -5.89 -5.57 -2.83
CA PHE A 13 -5.09 -5.65 -1.63
C PHE A 13 -4.57 -4.28 -1.19
N LYS A 14 -3.99 -3.49 -2.12
CA LYS A 14 -3.52 -2.14 -1.80
C LYS A 14 -4.66 -1.23 -1.35
N THR A 15 -5.82 -1.30 -2.00
CA THR A 15 -7.02 -0.55 -1.60
C THR A 15 -7.51 -0.96 -0.22
N MET A 16 -7.54 -2.27 0.08
CA MET A 16 -7.91 -2.78 1.41
C MET A 16 -6.98 -2.23 2.50
N VAL A 17 -5.66 -2.29 2.28
CA VAL A 17 -4.65 -1.78 3.21
C VAL A 17 -4.82 -0.28 3.47
N VAL A 18 -5.11 0.50 2.42
CA VAL A 18 -5.37 1.93 2.57
C VAL A 18 -6.68 2.19 3.32
N ASN A 19 -7.76 1.47 3.00
CA ASN A 19 -9.05 1.62 3.67
C ASN A 19 -8.95 1.33 5.17
N LEU A 20 -8.15 0.35 5.58
CA LEU A 20 -7.85 0.10 6.99
C LEU A 20 -7.15 1.31 7.65
N CYS A 21 -6.21 1.95 6.96
CA CYS A 21 -5.57 3.15 7.48
C CYS A 21 -6.54 4.34 7.56
N LEU A 22 -7.42 4.50 6.56
CA LEU A 22 -8.43 5.56 6.52
C LEU A 22 -9.54 5.35 7.57
N SER A 23 -9.78 4.12 8.03
CA SER A 23 -10.70 3.84 9.13
C SER A 23 -10.16 4.26 10.51
N GLY A 24 -8.99 4.91 10.56
CA GLY A 24 -8.37 5.40 11.78
C GLY A 24 -7.27 4.49 12.35
N ARG A 25 -6.96 3.36 11.70
CA ARG A 25 -5.87 2.49 12.14
C ARG A 25 -4.50 3.07 11.79
N LYS A 26 -3.51 2.82 12.65
CA LYS A 26 -2.15 3.29 12.40
C LYS A 26 -1.49 2.46 11.30
N SER A 27 -0.86 3.11 10.33
CA SER A 27 -0.12 2.44 9.25
C SER A 27 0.95 1.47 9.75
N LYS A 28 1.50 1.68 10.97
CA LYS A 28 2.46 0.74 11.58
C LYS A 28 1.80 -0.59 11.95
N GLU A 29 0.60 -0.55 12.53
CA GLU A 29 -0.13 -1.76 12.94
C GLU A 29 -0.59 -2.54 11.72
N VAL A 30 -1.16 -1.84 10.73
CA VAL A 30 -1.58 -2.44 9.45
C VAL A 30 -0.38 -3.07 8.73
N ALA A 31 0.77 -2.39 8.73
CA ALA A 31 1.99 -2.92 8.11
C ALA A 31 2.50 -4.19 8.81
N LEU A 32 2.48 -4.23 10.14
CA LEU A 32 2.92 -5.40 10.91
C LEU A 32 1.99 -6.61 10.67
N GLU A 33 0.67 -6.40 10.72
CA GLU A 33 -0.32 -7.46 10.51
C GLU A 33 -0.24 -8.07 9.11
N MET A 34 0.11 -7.27 8.10
CA MET A 34 0.13 -7.66 6.70
C MET A 34 1.55 -8.04 6.19
N ASP A 35 2.55 -8.11 7.06
CA ASP A 35 3.98 -8.30 6.71
C ASP A 35 4.46 -7.33 5.60
N LEU A 36 4.08 -6.06 5.76
CA LEU A 36 4.41 -4.96 4.86
C LEU A 36 5.42 -4.01 5.47
N ASP A 37 6.12 -3.29 4.61
CA ASP A 37 6.92 -2.15 5.04
C ASP A 37 6.02 -0.95 5.34
N ARG A 38 6.17 -0.36 6.53
CA ARG A 38 5.41 0.84 6.94
C ARG A 38 5.51 1.97 5.91
N SER A 39 6.69 2.21 5.33
CA SER A 39 6.89 3.26 4.34
C SER A 39 6.10 3.00 3.05
N MET A 40 5.90 1.73 2.70
CA MET A 40 5.09 1.30 1.57
C MET A 40 3.61 1.58 1.81
N VAL A 41 3.10 1.24 3.01
CA VAL A 41 1.71 1.53 3.40
C VAL A 41 1.46 3.04 3.40
N GLN A 42 2.37 3.83 3.97
CA GLN A 42 2.25 5.30 3.98
C GLN A 42 2.25 5.88 2.57
N ARG A 43 3.08 5.34 1.67
CA ARG A 43 3.09 5.74 0.26
C ARG A 43 1.75 5.44 -0.40
N TRP A 44 1.19 4.25 -0.22
CA TRP A 44 -0.12 3.91 -0.80
C TRP A 44 -1.23 4.80 -0.27
N VAL A 45 -1.23 5.14 1.02
CA VAL A 45 -2.21 6.08 1.59
C VAL A 45 -2.12 7.45 0.93
N ARG A 46 -0.91 7.97 0.70
CA ARG A 46 -0.71 9.26 -0.01
C ARG A 46 -1.14 9.20 -1.46
N GLU A 47 -0.77 8.13 -2.17
CA GLU A 47 -1.19 7.89 -3.55
C GLU A 47 -2.72 7.80 -3.64
N TYR A 48 -3.36 7.11 -2.70
CA TYR A 48 -4.82 7.03 -2.58
C TYR A 48 -5.47 8.36 -2.25
N ASP A 49 -4.88 9.18 -1.39
CA ASP A 49 -5.47 10.49 -1.11
C ASP A 49 -5.42 11.41 -2.33
N THR A 50 -4.34 11.34 -3.12
CA THR A 50 -4.13 12.17 -4.31
C THR A 50 -4.98 11.72 -5.51
N TYR A 51 -5.08 10.40 -5.75
CA TYR A 51 -5.70 9.86 -6.97
C TYR A 51 -6.94 8.98 -6.73
N LYS A 52 -7.31 8.70 -5.47
CA LYS A 52 -8.44 7.84 -5.05
C LYS A 52 -8.48 6.53 -5.84
N ASP A 53 -9.54 6.29 -6.62
CA ASP A 53 -9.70 5.07 -7.40
C ASP A 53 -8.66 4.89 -8.53
N ASN A 54 -7.96 5.96 -8.90
CA ASN A 54 -6.90 5.98 -9.90
C ASN A 54 -5.52 5.58 -9.37
N SER A 55 -5.33 5.51 -8.05
CA SER A 55 -4.01 5.40 -7.42
C SER A 55 -3.22 4.14 -7.73
N PHE A 56 -3.90 3.06 -8.11
CA PHE A 56 -3.27 1.77 -8.41
C PHE A 56 -3.50 1.31 -9.84
N LYS A 57 -3.93 2.22 -10.75
CA LYS A 57 -4.27 1.88 -12.15
C LYS A 57 -3.05 1.65 -13.05
N GLY A 58 -1.83 1.88 -12.57
CA GLY A 58 -0.61 1.71 -13.34
C GLY A 58 0.40 0.80 -12.63
N ASN A 59 0.47 -0.46 -13.05
CA ASN A 59 1.76 -1.13 -13.07
C ASN A 59 2.59 -0.41 -14.13
N GLY A 60 3.43 0.54 -13.71
CA GLY A 60 4.46 1.08 -14.58
C GLY A 60 5.31 -0.07 -15.10
N ASN A 61 5.43 -0.14 -16.43
CA ASN A 61 6.38 -1.00 -17.13
C ASN A 61 7.82 -0.65 -16.71
#